data_AF-A0A2G6ZKN0-F1
#
_entry.id   AF-A0A2G6ZKN0-F1
#
_cell.length_a   1.000
_cell.length_b   1.000
_cell.length_c   1.000
_cell.angle_alpha   90.00
_cell.angle_beta   90.00
_cell.angle_gamma   90.00
#
_symmetry.space_group_name_H-M   'P 1'
#
loop_
_entity.id
_entity.type
_entity.pdbx_description
1 polymer ?
#
loop_
_entity_poly.entity_id
_entity_poly.type
_entity_poly.pdbx_seq_one_letter_code
_entity_poly.pdbx_strand_id
1 'polypeptide(L)'
;MEDDDFDALYLDLMKEFLSTATPVQWLAVVTTMNYDNGSALPDWISKYPKLEPAVAKALYWYQQPGYFQHYASQDKVPSINQKGWARVQALSQRFADGNLAPATIGWDPANDLASPTGNEKHPGYDWTSEAVKGSDAMWAIPAIMLEAVPGTQPDIYAYVDEQGWEDGMPPHVQDELNAAMDGEEEDPED
;
A
#
# COMPACT_ATOMS: atom_id res chain seq x y z
N MET A 1 -17.10 -13.10 15.34
CA MET A 1 -17.30 -11.72 14.87
C MET A 1 -17.88 -11.80 13.47
N GLU A 2 -18.82 -10.94 13.08
CA GLU A 2 -19.23 -10.86 11.67
C GLU A 2 -18.10 -10.22 10.84
N ASP A 3 -17.96 -10.59 9.55
CA ASP A 3 -16.89 -10.11 8.68
C ASP A 3 -16.83 -8.55 8.62
N ASP A 4 -17.99 -7.89 8.59
CA ASP A 4 -18.08 -6.43 8.56
C ASP A 4 -17.57 -5.77 9.86
N ASP A 5 -17.76 -6.43 11.01
CA ASP A 5 -17.27 -5.96 12.31
C ASP A 5 -15.75 -6.13 12.42
N PHE A 6 -15.21 -7.21 11.85
CA PHE A 6 -13.77 -7.45 11.77
C PHE A 6 -13.07 -6.43 10.89
N ASP A 7 -13.61 -6.17 9.69
CA ASP A 7 -13.08 -5.16 8.77
C ASP A 7 -13.07 -3.75 9.39
N ALA A 8 -14.11 -3.42 10.16
CA ALA A 8 -14.21 -2.15 10.89
C ALA A 8 -13.15 -2.05 12.01
N LEU A 9 -13.00 -3.11 12.81
CA LEU A 9 -12.00 -3.18 13.87
C LEU A 9 -10.58 -3.07 13.28
N TYR A 10 -10.25 -3.89 12.27
CA TYR A 10 -8.97 -3.84 11.56
C TYR A 10 -8.65 -2.42 11.08
N LEU A 11 -9.61 -1.77 10.42
CA LEU A 11 -9.41 -0.42 9.92
C LEU A 11 -9.13 0.57 11.04
N ASP A 12 -9.83 0.49 12.17
CA ASP A 12 -9.67 1.43 13.28
C ASP A 12 -8.35 1.22 14.03
N LEU A 13 -7.95 -0.03 14.27
CA LEU A 13 -6.64 -0.34 14.85
C LEU A 13 -5.48 0.15 13.96
N MET A 14 -5.59 -0.08 12.65
CA MET A 14 -4.57 0.41 11.71
C MET A 14 -4.52 1.94 11.66
N LYS A 15 -5.66 2.64 11.73
CA LYS A 15 -5.66 4.12 11.82
C LYS A 15 -5.02 4.60 13.12
N GLU A 16 -5.32 3.96 14.25
CA GLU A 16 -4.74 4.30 15.54
C GLU A 16 -3.22 4.17 15.50
N PHE A 17 -2.73 3.01 15.07
CA PHE A 17 -1.30 2.76 14.88
C PHE A 17 -0.66 3.81 13.96
N LEU A 18 -1.21 3.99 12.75
CA LEU A 18 -0.67 4.89 11.73
C LEU A 18 -0.68 6.37 12.14
N SER A 19 -1.54 6.77 13.08
CA SER A 19 -1.61 8.15 13.59
C SER A 19 -0.32 8.60 14.30
N THR A 20 0.44 7.65 14.85
CA THR A 20 1.71 7.89 15.56
C THR A 20 2.91 7.21 14.91
N ALA A 21 2.68 6.41 13.86
CA ALA A 21 3.71 5.66 13.15
C ALA A 21 4.75 6.55 12.46
N THR A 22 5.98 6.05 12.40
CA THR A 22 7.09 6.64 11.65
C THR A 22 6.93 6.43 10.14
N PRO A 23 7.61 7.22 9.28
CA PRO A 23 7.59 7.01 7.83
C PRO A 23 8.01 5.60 7.40
N VAL A 24 8.95 4.97 8.10
CA VAL A 24 9.37 3.58 7.85
C VAL A 24 8.23 2.61 8.11
N GLN A 25 7.48 2.79 9.21
CA GLN A 25 6.32 1.96 9.53
C GLN A 25 5.19 2.16 8.52
N TRP A 26 4.92 3.40 8.09
CA TRP A 26 3.98 3.66 6.99
C TRP A 26 4.39 2.94 5.71
N LEU A 27 5.69 2.96 5.36
CA LEU A 27 6.22 2.25 4.20
C LEU A 27 6.05 0.74 4.36
N ALA A 28 6.38 0.18 5.55
CA ALA A 28 6.20 -1.23 5.86
C ALA A 28 4.74 -1.68 5.65
N VAL A 29 3.76 -0.94 6.20
CA VAL A 29 2.33 -1.24 5.98
C VAL A 29 2.02 -1.33 4.48
N VAL A 30 2.35 -0.32 3.69
CA VAL A 30 1.92 -0.28 2.29
C VAL A 30 2.63 -1.30 1.39
N THR A 31 3.83 -1.74 1.76
CA THR A 31 4.58 -2.74 0.98
C THR A 31 4.33 -4.18 1.41
N THR A 32 3.71 -4.41 2.57
CA THR A 32 3.45 -5.78 3.06
C THR A 32 1.99 -6.09 3.38
N MET A 33 1.08 -5.11 3.31
CA MET A 33 -0.35 -5.38 3.50
C MET A 33 -0.92 -6.25 2.38
N ASN A 34 -1.89 -7.10 2.75
CA ASN A 34 -2.66 -7.86 1.79
C ASN A 34 -3.68 -6.94 1.09
N TYR A 35 -3.47 -6.67 -0.20
CA TYR A 35 -4.34 -5.82 -1.02
C TYR A 35 -5.67 -6.50 -1.40
N ASP A 36 -5.83 -7.80 -1.13
CA ASP A 36 -7.08 -8.53 -1.33
C ASP A 36 -8.06 -8.38 -0.14
N ASN A 37 -7.58 -7.96 1.04
CA ASN A 37 -8.39 -7.76 2.27
C ASN A 37 -9.25 -6.47 2.23
N GLY A 38 -9.75 -6.12 1.05
CA GLY A 38 -10.64 -4.98 0.86
C GLY A 38 -9.95 -3.65 0.58
N SER A 39 -10.77 -2.60 0.53
CA SER A 39 -10.37 -1.29 -0.03
C SER A 39 -10.23 -0.18 1.01
N ALA A 40 -10.66 -0.40 2.26
CA ALA A 40 -10.88 0.67 3.21
C ALA A 40 -9.56 1.28 3.72
N LEU A 41 -8.59 0.46 4.12
CA LEU A 41 -7.30 0.96 4.61
C LEU A 41 -6.53 1.72 3.53
N PRO A 42 -6.27 1.16 2.32
CA PRO A 42 -5.54 1.93 1.33
C PRO A 42 -6.31 3.15 0.82
N ASP A 43 -7.65 3.14 0.80
CA ASP A 43 -8.46 4.35 0.55
C ASP A 43 -8.18 5.44 1.58
N TRP A 44 -8.10 5.08 2.87
CA TRP A 44 -7.80 6.01 3.94
C TRP A 44 -6.36 6.54 3.84
N ILE A 45 -5.37 5.66 3.67
CA ILE A 45 -3.95 6.04 3.50
C ILE A 45 -3.80 7.02 2.33
N SER A 46 -4.42 6.73 1.18
CA SER A 46 -4.28 7.57 -0.03
C SER A 46 -4.80 8.99 0.13
N LYS A 47 -5.64 9.24 1.15
CA LYS A 47 -6.22 10.56 1.48
C LYS A 47 -5.54 11.21 2.68
N TYR A 48 -4.59 10.54 3.32
CA TYR A 48 -3.93 11.08 4.50
C TYR A 48 -3.17 12.38 4.15
N PRO A 49 -3.45 13.51 4.82
CA PRO A 49 -2.90 14.82 4.43
C PRO A 49 -1.38 14.90 4.52
N LYS A 50 -0.77 14.17 5.47
CA LYS A 50 0.68 14.17 5.70
C LYS A 50 1.39 12.97 5.06
N LEU A 51 0.77 12.34 4.07
CA LEU A 51 1.36 11.21 3.36
C LEU A 51 2.68 11.63 2.68
N GLU A 52 3.76 10.92 2.97
CA GLU A 52 5.06 11.15 2.36
C GLU A 52 5.15 10.56 0.94
N PRO A 53 6.02 11.09 0.07
CA PRO A 53 6.15 10.62 -1.30
C PRO A 53 6.60 9.17 -1.41
N ALA A 54 7.50 8.66 -0.56
CA ALA A 54 7.91 7.26 -0.62
C ALA A 54 6.72 6.31 -0.40
N VAL A 55 5.93 6.56 0.65
CA VAL A 55 4.74 5.78 1.00
C VAL A 55 3.66 5.92 -0.07
N ALA A 56 3.41 7.14 -0.55
CA ALA A 56 2.42 7.38 -1.60
C ALA A 56 2.77 6.68 -2.91
N LYS A 57 4.06 6.63 -3.28
CA LYS A 57 4.53 5.99 -4.50
C LYS A 57 4.52 4.47 -4.38
N ALA A 58 4.95 3.92 -3.24
CA ALA A 58 4.82 2.50 -2.95
C ALA A 58 3.34 2.06 -3.03
N LEU A 59 2.44 2.75 -2.33
CA LEU A 59 0.99 2.48 -2.40
C LEU A 59 0.44 2.56 -3.84
N TYR A 60 0.94 3.48 -4.66
CA TYR A 60 0.53 3.56 -6.06
C TYR A 60 0.94 2.33 -6.86
N TRP A 61 2.19 1.88 -6.74
CA TRP A 61 2.72 0.75 -7.52
C TRP A 61 2.21 -0.61 -7.06
N TYR A 62 2.06 -0.82 -5.74
CA TYR A 62 1.49 -2.06 -5.20
C TYR A 62 0.01 -2.26 -5.59
N GLN A 63 -0.67 -1.20 -6.02
CA GLN A 63 -2.01 -1.29 -6.61
C GLN A 63 -2.01 -1.65 -8.11
N GLN A 64 -0.85 -1.99 -8.68
CA GLN A 64 -0.70 -2.46 -10.06
C GLN A 64 -1.30 -1.49 -11.09
N PRO A 65 -0.77 -0.26 -11.22
CA PRO A 65 -1.28 0.72 -12.17
C PRO A 65 -1.23 0.21 -13.61
N GLY A 66 -0.29 -0.70 -13.95
CA GLY A 66 -0.21 -1.36 -15.25
C GLY A 66 -1.49 -2.11 -15.62
N TYR A 67 -2.11 -2.84 -14.68
CA TYR A 67 -3.42 -3.47 -14.90
C TYR A 67 -4.48 -2.43 -15.27
N PHE A 68 -4.48 -1.28 -14.56
CA PHE A 68 -5.45 -0.22 -14.77
C PHE A 68 -5.24 0.60 -16.06
N GLN A 69 -4.04 0.55 -16.66
CA GLN A 69 -3.76 1.21 -17.94
C GLN A 69 -4.58 0.66 -19.11
N HIS A 70 -5.15 -0.54 -19.00
CA HIS A 70 -6.02 -1.10 -20.03
C HIS A 70 -7.43 -0.50 -20.08
N TYR A 71 -7.80 0.34 -19.10
CA TYR A 71 -9.12 0.95 -19.00
C TYR A 71 -9.04 2.46 -19.17
N ALA A 72 -9.77 2.99 -20.15
CA ALA A 72 -9.79 4.42 -20.47
C ALA A 72 -10.53 5.28 -19.43
N SER A 73 -11.43 4.68 -18.65
CA SER A 73 -12.23 5.37 -17.64
C SER A 73 -12.73 4.39 -16.59
N GLN A 74 -13.08 4.90 -15.41
CA GLN A 74 -13.54 4.10 -14.27
C GLN A 74 -14.73 3.19 -14.60
N ASP A 75 -15.68 3.64 -15.44
CA ASP A 75 -16.86 2.84 -15.83
C ASP A 75 -16.53 1.62 -16.70
N LYS A 76 -15.31 1.54 -17.25
CA LYS A 76 -14.81 0.39 -18.02
C LYS A 76 -14.12 -0.64 -17.14
N VAL A 77 -13.79 -0.30 -15.91
CA VAL A 77 -13.11 -1.19 -14.96
C VAL A 77 -14.14 -2.14 -14.34
N PRO A 78 -13.82 -3.44 -14.15
CA PRO A 78 -14.66 -4.35 -13.37
C PRO A 78 -15.06 -3.73 -12.03
N SER A 79 -16.32 -3.89 -11.63
CA SER A 79 -16.88 -3.19 -10.45
C SER A 79 -16.03 -3.33 -9.19
N ILE A 80 -15.51 -4.54 -8.95
CA ILE A 80 -14.65 -4.85 -7.81
C ILE A 80 -13.33 -4.05 -7.80
N ASN A 81 -12.84 -3.65 -8.98
CA ASN A 81 -11.56 -2.95 -9.15
C ASN A 81 -11.71 -1.44 -9.38
N GLN A 82 -12.93 -0.90 -9.44
CA GLN A 82 -13.18 0.53 -9.71
C GLN A 82 -12.56 1.44 -8.65
N LYS A 83 -12.58 1.03 -7.38
CA LYS A 83 -11.94 1.78 -6.29
C LYS A 83 -10.42 1.84 -6.45
N GLY A 84 -9.78 0.73 -6.82
CA GLY A 84 -8.35 0.68 -7.10
C GLY A 84 -7.97 1.62 -8.25
N TRP A 85 -8.72 1.61 -9.36
CA TRP A 85 -8.49 2.55 -10.46
C TRP A 85 -8.58 4.01 -10.01
N ALA A 86 -9.63 4.36 -9.27
CA ALA A 86 -9.83 5.73 -8.79
C ALA A 86 -8.70 6.17 -7.84
N ARG A 87 -8.22 5.27 -6.99
CA ARG A 87 -7.11 5.53 -6.07
C ARG A 87 -5.79 5.74 -6.79
N VAL A 88 -5.49 4.92 -7.79
CA VAL A 88 -4.30 5.05 -8.67
C VAL A 88 -4.28 6.41 -9.36
N GLN A 89 -5.42 6.85 -9.92
CA GLN A 89 -5.54 8.16 -10.53
C GLN A 89 -5.38 9.30 -9.51
N ALA A 90 -6.02 9.19 -8.35
CA ALA A 90 -5.94 10.19 -7.29
C ALA A 90 -4.51 10.34 -6.74
N LEU A 91 -3.78 9.25 -6.53
CA LEU A 91 -2.38 9.28 -6.09
C LEU A 91 -1.49 9.95 -7.15
N SER A 92 -1.64 9.58 -8.42
CA SER A 92 -0.92 10.25 -9.53
C SER A 92 -1.16 11.76 -9.54
N GLN A 93 -2.41 12.19 -9.34
CA GLN A 93 -2.75 13.61 -9.28
C GLN A 93 -2.11 14.31 -8.07
N ARG A 94 -2.08 13.67 -6.89
CA ARG A 94 -1.42 14.24 -5.70
C ARG A 94 0.06 14.51 -5.93
N PHE A 95 0.75 13.63 -6.66
CA PHE A 95 2.14 13.87 -7.07
C PHE A 95 2.27 15.06 -8.02
N ALA A 96 1.41 15.12 -9.05
CA ALA A 96 1.41 16.23 -10.00
C ALA A 96 1.15 17.58 -9.35
N ASP A 97 0.27 17.62 -8.35
CA ASP A 97 -0.08 18.85 -7.62
C ASP A 97 0.91 19.23 -6.52
N GLY A 98 1.84 18.34 -6.16
CA GLY A 98 2.73 18.54 -5.01
C GLY A 98 2.00 18.48 -3.65
N ASN A 99 0.85 17.80 -3.59
CA ASN A 99 0.00 17.68 -2.40
C ASN A 99 0.42 16.53 -1.47
N LEU A 100 1.71 16.48 -1.14
CA LEU A 100 2.34 15.49 -0.27
C LEU A 100 3.21 16.17 0.78
N ALA A 101 3.46 15.48 1.89
CA ALA A 101 4.41 15.96 2.89
C ALA A 101 5.85 15.98 2.30
N PRO A 102 6.79 16.72 2.90
CA PRO A 102 8.20 16.62 2.55
C PRO A 102 8.70 15.17 2.72
N ALA A 103 9.54 14.71 1.80
CA ALA A 103 10.16 13.38 1.90
C ALA A 103 11.22 13.35 3.00
N THR A 104 11.15 12.34 3.86
CA THR A 104 12.18 12.03 4.86
C THR A 104 12.87 10.69 4.60
N ILE A 105 12.22 9.80 3.86
CA ILE A 105 12.76 8.53 3.38
C ILE A 105 12.65 8.44 1.84
N GLY A 106 13.50 7.59 1.24
CA GLY A 106 13.49 7.30 -0.19
C GLY A 106 12.76 5.99 -0.50
N TRP A 107 12.36 5.83 -1.76
CA TRP A 107 11.83 4.58 -2.32
C TRP A 107 11.92 4.63 -3.84
N ASP A 108 12.35 3.54 -4.48
CA ASP A 108 12.58 3.48 -5.92
C ASP A 108 11.66 2.45 -6.60
N PRO A 109 10.70 2.87 -7.45
CA PRO A 109 9.84 1.93 -8.17
C PRO A 109 10.59 1.03 -9.14
N ALA A 110 11.80 1.42 -9.59
CA ALA A 110 12.62 0.59 -10.46
C ALA A 110 13.50 -0.40 -9.69
N ASN A 111 13.54 -0.32 -8.36
CA ASN A 111 14.34 -1.20 -7.51
C ASN A 111 13.76 -1.23 -6.09
N ASP A 112 12.54 -1.76 -5.95
CA ASP A 112 11.85 -1.87 -4.68
C ASP A 112 12.46 -2.95 -3.79
N LEU A 113 13.27 -2.53 -2.82
CA LEU A 113 13.96 -3.43 -1.90
C LEU A 113 13.01 -4.16 -0.93
N ALA A 114 11.76 -3.70 -0.78
CA ALA A 114 10.76 -4.42 0.01
C ALA A 114 10.25 -5.70 -0.68
N SER A 115 10.45 -5.80 -2.00
CA SER A 115 10.14 -6.97 -2.82
C SER A 115 11.43 -7.58 -3.39
N PRO A 116 12.21 -8.33 -2.58
CA PRO A 116 13.52 -8.82 -3.01
C PRO A 116 13.41 -9.88 -4.11
N THR A 117 14.29 -9.80 -5.11
CA THR A 117 14.30 -10.72 -6.26
C THR A 117 15.29 -11.88 -6.11
N GLY A 118 16.18 -11.80 -5.12
CA GLY A 118 17.33 -12.71 -4.97
C GLY A 118 18.47 -12.48 -5.99
N ASN A 119 18.39 -11.43 -6.82
CA ASN A 119 19.43 -11.08 -7.79
C ASN A 119 20.32 -9.95 -7.27
N GLU A 120 21.61 -10.22 -7.01
CA GLU A 120 22.55 -9.20 -6.50
C GLU A 120 22.69 -7.95 -7.39
N LYS A 121 22.46 -8.06 -8.70
CA LYS A 121 22.54 -6.91 -9.63
C LYS A 121 21.25 -6.10 -9.69
N HIS A 122 20.15 -6.67 -9.23
CA HIS A 122 18.83 -6.06 -9.24
C HIS A 122 18.06 -6.52 -7.99
N PRO A 123 18.53 -6.12 -6.79
CA PRO A 123 18.10 -6.74 -5.53
C PRO A 123 16.62 -6.54 -5.24
N GLY A 124 16.04 -5.41 -5.66
CA GLY A 124 14.61 -5.13 -5.55
C GLY A 124 13.82 -5.37 -6.83
N TYR A 125 12.50 -5.38 -6.75
CA TYR A 125 11.62 -5.54 -7.90
C TYR A 125 11.50 -4.26 -8.74
N ASP A 126 11.43 -4.37 -10.07
CA ASP A 126 11.18 -3.23 -10.98
C ASP A 126 9.70 -3.15 -11.33
N TRP A 127 8.94 -2.38 -10.55
CA TRP A 127 7.53 -2.08 -10.81
C TRP A 127 7.34 -1.30 -12.12
N THR A 128 8.30 -0.45 -12.50
CA THR A 128 8.19 0.36 -13.73
C THR A 128 8.20 -0.49 -15.00
N SER A 129 8.74 -1.71 -14.91
CA SER A 129 8.71 -2.69 -16.00
C SER A 129 7.30 -3.18 -16.34
N GLU A 130 6.36 -3.12 -15.39
CA GLU A 130 4.96 -3.52 -15.57
C GLU A 130 4.10 -2.46 -16.29
N ALA A 131 4.62 -1.25 -16.47
CA ALA A 131 3.90 -0.18 -17.15
C ALA A 131 3.57 -0.56 -18.60
N VAL A 132 2.29 -0.48 -18.96
CA VAL A 132 1.80 -0.74 -20.32
C VAL A 132 2.22 0.42 -21.22
N LYS A 133 2.69 0.09 -22.44
CA LYS A 133 3.26 1.03 -23.40
C LYS A 133 2.51 0.98 -24.74
N GLY A 134 2.61 2.07 -25.51
CA GLY A 134 2.08 2.11 -26.87
C GLY A 134 0.56 2.12 -26.93
N SER A 135 0.00 1.48 -27.96
CA SER A 135 -1.44 1.45 -28.23
C SER A 135 -2.27 0.69 -27.20
N ASP A 136 -1.62 -0.13 -26.37
CA ASP A 136 -2.30 -0.96 -25.38
C ASP A 136 -2.59 -0.21 -24.07
N ALA A 137 -1.95 0.95 -23.89
CA ALA A 137 -2.15 1.84 -22.75
C ALA A 137 -3.20 2.90 -23.08
N MET A 138 -4.32 2.89 -22.35
CA MET A 138 -5.40 3.87 -22.50
C MET A 138 -5.07 5.22 -21.85
N TRP A 139 -4.07 5.26 -20.97
CA TRP A 139 -3.52 6.45 -20.36
C TRP A 139 -2.04 6.22 -19.98
N ALA A 140 -1.28 7.31 -19.86
CA ALA A 140 0.14 7.26 -19.52
C ALA A 140 0.33 7.44 -18.01
N ILE A 141 1.17 6.58 -17.41
CA ILE A 141 1.70 6.82 -16.07
C ILE A 141 2.54 8.11 -16.11
N PRO A 142 2.28 9.11 -15.24
CA PRO A 142 3.06 10.33 -15.21
C PRO A 142 4.55 10.05 -14.94
N ALA A 143 5.45 10.78 -15.61
CA ALA A 143 6.90 10.55 -15.50
C ALA A 143 7.40 10.58 -14.04
N ILE A 144 6.86 11.48 -13.22
CA ILE A 144 7.20 11.58 -11.79
C ILE A 144 6.93 10.29 -11.00
N MET A 145 5.99 9.45 -11.45
CA MET A 145 5.67 8.16 -10.82
C MET A 145 6.69 7.08 -11.16
N LEU A 146 7.47 7.25 -12.22
CA LEU A 146 8.54 6.34 -12.66
C LEU A 146 9.89 6.68 -12.00
N GLU A 147 10.01 7.87 -11.42
CA GLU A 147 11.24 8.35 -10.81
C GLU A 147 11.36 7.88 -9.36
N ALA A 148 12.59 7.63 -8.89
CA ALA A 148 12.84 7.37 -7.48
C ALA A 148 12.47 8.58 -6.61
N VAL A 149 11.92 8.32 -5.42
CA VAL A 149 11.84 9.33 -4.36
C VAL A 149 13.24 9.43 -3.73
N PRO A 150 13.90 10.59 -3.75
CA PRO A 150 15.22 10.75 -3.14
C PRO A 150 15.19 10.49 -1.64
N GLY A 151 16.23 9.84 -1.12
CA GLY A 151 16.40 9.58 0.30
C GLY A 151 17.02 8.21 0.56
N THR A 152 17.26 7.91 1.84
CA THR A 152 17.66 6.55 2.25
C THR A 152 16.47 5.62 2.06
N GLN A 153 16.68 4.52 1.33
CA GLN A 153 15.70 3.44 1.21
C GLN A 153 15.83 2.54 2.45
N PRO A 154 14.81 2.48 3.33
CA PRO A 154 14.83 1.56 4.46
C PRO A 154 14.81 0.11 3.97
N ASP A 155 15.51 -0.78 4.65
CA ASP A 155 15.37 -2.21 4.42
C ASP A 155 14.07 -2.69 5.10
N ILE A 156 12.97 -2.60 4.36
CA ILE A 156 11.65 -2.95 4.89
C ILE A 156 11.55 -4.45 5.17
N TYR A 157 12.17 -5.29 4.34
CA TYR A 157 12.16 -6.74 4.53
C TYR A 157 12.81 -7.12 5.87
N ALA A 158 14.01 -6.60 6.16
CA ALA A 158 14.65 -6.82 7.45
C ALA A 158 13.84 -6.19 8.61
N TYR A 159 13.30 -4.99 8.41
CA TYR A 159 12.50 -4.31 9.43
C TYR A 159 11.27 -5.14 9.85
N VAL A 160 10.50 -5.67 8.89
CA VAL A 160 9.29 -6.44 9.22
C VAL A 160 9.62 -7.76 9.91
N ASP A 161 10.68 -8.46 9.47
CA ASP A 161 11.15 -9.70 10.09
C ASP A 161 11.61 -9.46 11.54
N GLU A 162 12.46 -8.45 11.76
CA GLU A 162 12.98 -8.11 13.09
C GLU A 162 11.87 -7.66 14.07
N GLN A 163 10.82 -7.03 13.56
CA GLN A 163 9.71 -6.52 14.37
C GLN A 163 8.53 -7.49 14.48
N GLY A 164 8.57 -8.65 13.79
CA GLY A 164 7.49 -9.64 13.81
C GLY A 164 6.20 -9.19 13.13
N TRP A 165 6.28 -8.39 12.06
CA TRP A 165 5.10 -7.93 11.33
C TRP A 165 4.58 -9.00 10.37
N GLU A 166 3.27 -9.10 10.26
CA GLU A 166 2.58 -9.99 9.32
C GLU A 166 1.48 -9.20 8.60
N ASP A 167 1.32 -9.43 7.29
CA ASP A 167 0.28 -8.82 6.45
C ASP A 167 0.09 -7.29 6.62
N GLY A 168 1.20 -6.57 6.77
CA GLY A 168 1.19 -5.12 6.94
C GLY A 168 0.78 -4.64 8.33
N MET A 169 0.71 -5.54 9.32
CA MET A 169 0.31 -5.24 10.69
C MET A 169 1.46 -5.42 11.67
N PRO A 170 1.67 -4.49 12.61
CA PRO A 170 2.54 -4.73 13.76
C PRO A 170 1.92 -5.76 14.72
N PRO A 171 2.72 -6.48 15.54
CA PRO A 171 2.23 -7.54 16.43
C PRO A 171 1.02 -7.16 17.29
N HIS A 172 1.03 -5.98 17.91
CA HIS A 172 -0.06 -5.55 18.79
C HIS A 172 -1.41 -5.40 18.07
N VAL A 173 -1.42 -5.02 16.77
CA VAL A 173 -2.66 -4.98 16.00
C VAL A 173 -3.15 -6.40 15.70
N GLN A 174 -2.24 -7.32 15.36
CA GLN A 174 -2.58 -8.73 15.13
C GLN A 174 -3.11 -9.38 16.41
N ASP A 175 -2.47 -9.15 17.56
CA ASP A 175 -2.88 -9.67 18.85
C ASP A 175 -4.29 -9.23 19.22
N GLU A 176 -4.64 -7.96 18.99
CA GLU A 176 -5.99 -7.44 19.26
C GLU A 176 -7.04 -8.02 18.30
N LEU A 177 -6.71 -8.22 17.03
CA LEU A 177 -7.61 -8.87 16.07
C LEU A 177 -7.83 -10.34 16.42
N ASN A 178 -6.78 -11.07 16.77
CA ASN A 178 -6.85 -12.46 17.19
C ASN A 178 -7.69 -12.62 18.46
N ALA A 179 -7.45 -11.76 19.47
CA ALA A 179 -8.23 -11.78 20.71
C ALA A 179 -9.73 -11.50 20.47
N ALA A 180 -10.05 -10.63 19.51
CA ALA A 180 -11.43 -10.35 19.13
C ALA A 180 -12.12 -11.53 18.42
N MET A 181 -11.36 -12.37 17.71
CA MET A 181 -11.88 -13.63 17.14
C MET A 181 -12.03 -14.72 18.21
N ASP A 182 -11.00 -14.92 19.05
CA ASP A 182 -10.97 -15.97 20.08
C ASP A 182 -12.00 -15.73 21.19
N GLY A 183 -12.26 -14.46 21.54
CA GLY A 183 -13.22 -14.07 22.58
C GLY A 183 -14.68 -14.44 22.29
N GLU A 184 -14.99 -14.94 21.09
CA GLU A 184 -16.31 -15.48 20.74
C GLU A 184 -16.38 -17.02 20.70
N GLU A 185 -15.26 -17.75 20.78
CA GLU A 185 -15.27 -19.22 20.85
C GLU A 185 -15.61 -19.75 22.27
N GLU A 186 -15.57 -18.89 23.31
CA GLU A 186 -15.88 -19.24 24.71
C GLU A 186 -17.31 -18.87 25.17
N ASP A 187 -18.34 -18.95 24.31
CA ASP A 187 -19.74 -18.96 24.77
C ASP A 187 -20.44 -20.31 24.50
N PRO A 188 -20.08 -21.40 25.22
CA PRO A 188 -20.93 -22.57 25.28
C PRO A 188 -22.12 -22.26 26.20
N GLU A 189 -23.29 -22.13 25.58
CA GLU A 189 -24.63 -22.02 26.17
C GLU A 189 -24.77 -22.65 27.58
N ASP A 190 -25.31 -21.86 28.52
CA ASP A 190 -25.81 -22.26 29.86
C ASP A 190 -26.75 -23.50 29.85
#